data_AF-A0A7R9DFP7-F1
#
_entry.id   AF-A0A7R9DFP7-F1
#
_cell.length_a   1.000
_cell.length_b   1.000
_cell.length_c   1.000
_cell.angle_alpha   90.00
_cell.angle_beta   90.00
_cell.angle_gamma   90.00
#
_symmetry.space_group_name_H-M   'P 1'
#
loop_
_entity.id
_entity.type
_entity.pdbx_description
1 polymer ?
#
loop_
_entity_poly.entity_id
_entity_poly.type
_entity_poly.pdbx_seq_one_letter_code
_entity_poly.pdbx_strand_id
1 'polypeptide(L)'
;MVNLCHQEDVPSSITKKVARKGDIFSRAVGAFWASLGLFYKRHKQLLQRLTLVLLNVCLLVYFAVAISHHVKQGNEDIGWCNGLGILTILLFFLYTWMFYCFIVKKYFGQILYEHIVAPSVRAWDKAWERTLFRVAISLLVLAALVVFLVLDTVGSRERLVSFFGLIVILLFGFVFSRHPTQILWRPVLWGLGIQFTFGVLTIRWVVGRQIFQCIGGHVTTFLLYTDSGSTFAYGEFLVTNQGVFAFQVMPVIFFFCFCVQILFYYGIIQNIVVKLGWLLQISLGTTVAESVNASASVFLGMSEAPLLIQGYLKDLTKSEVHAIMAGGFATVAAKDNFDE
;
A
#
# COMPACT_ATOMS: atom_id res chain seq x y z
N MET A 1 8.03 -19.18 1.96
CA MET A 1 9.19 -20.06 2.13
C MET A 1 10.40 -19.37 1.54
N VAL A 2 11.17 -18.64 2.36
CA VAL A 2 12.58 -18.35 2.09
C VAL A 2 13.25 -18.45 3.47
N ASN A 3 13.78 -19.63 3.75
CA ASN A 3 14.70 -19.85 4.87
C ASN A 3 16.07 -19.32 4.41
N LEU A 4 16.50 -18.18 4.94
CA LEU A 4 17.91 -17.81 4.96
C LEU A 4 18.32 -17.68 6.42
N CYS A 5 18.72 -18.84 6.96
CA CYS A 5 19.39 -18.98 8.22
C CYS A 5 20.87 -18.65 7.97
N HIS A 6 21.30 -17.42 8.24
CA HIS A 6 22.72 -17.18 8.48
C HIS A 6 23.02 -17.64 9.92
N GLN A 7 23.60 -18.82 10.03
CA GLN A 7 24.26 -19.30 11.24
C GLN A 7 25.49 -18.42 11.50
N GLU A 8 25.46 -17.59 12.53
CA GLU A 8 26.67 -17.29 13.30
C GLU A 8 26.69 -18.26 14.48
N ASP A 9 27.38 -19.37 14.30
CA ASP A 9 27.72 -20.29 15.37
C ASP A 9 28.71 -19.59 16.32
N VAL A 10 28.25 -19.27 17.53
CA VAL A 10 29.14 -18.84 18.63
C VAL A 10 30.15 -19.96 18.88
N PRO A 11 31.47 -19.71 18.75
CA PRO A 11 32.47 -20.77 18.80
C PRO A 11 32.51 -21.41 20.20
N SER A 12 32.28 -22.73 20.24
CA SER A 12 32.29 -23.62 21.41
C SER A 12 33.61 -23.65 22.21
N SER A 13 34.62 -22.89 21.78
CA SER A 13 35.92 -22.75 22.41
C SER A 13 35.95 -21.73 23.56
N ILE A 14 35.05 -20.73 23.56
CA ILE A 14 35.00 -19.68 24.60
C ILE A 14 34.34 -20.19 25.89
N THR A 15 33.27 -20.98 25.77
CA THR A 15 32.54 -21.56 26.92
C THR A 15 33.38 -22.55 27.73
N LYS A 16 34.28 -23.31 27.09
CA LYS A 16 35.19 -24.23 27.81
C LYS A 16 36.32 -23.52 28.56
N LYS A 17 36.77 -22.34 28.11
CA LYS A 17 37.84 -21.58 28.78
C LYS A 17 37.34 -20.82 30.02
N VAL A 18 36.12 -20.31 30.01
CA VAL A 18 35.52 -19.58 31.16
C VAL A 18 35.16 -20.54 32.31
N ALA A 19 34.75 -21.78 32.01
CA ALA A 19 34.30 -22.74 33.02
C ALA A 19 35.40 -23.30 33.97
N ARG A 20 36.68 -23.03 33.67
CA ARG A 20 37.83 -23.52 34.45
C ARG A 20 38.39 -22.53 35.47
N LYS A 21 37.96 -21.26 35.46
CA LYS A 21 38.60 -20.19 36.24
C LYS A 21 37.63 -19.16 36.87
N GLY A 22 36.34 -19.49 36.99
CA GLY A 22 35.32 -18.60 37.54
C GLY A 22 34.64 -19.17 38.79
N ASP A 23 34.30 -18.28 39.72
CA ASP A 23 33.63 -18.57 41.00
C ASP A 23 32.34 -19.40 40.84
N ILE A 24 31.91 -20.04 41.92
CA ILE A 24 30.68 -20.86 41.96
C ILE A 24 29.48 -20.11 41.37
N PHE A 25 29.41 -18.79 41.60
CA PHE A 25 28.40 -17.90 41.04
C PHE A 25 28.46 -17.80 39.50
N SER A 26 29.64 -17.65 38.90
CA SER A 26 29.75 -17.57 37.43
C SER A 26 29.41 -18.90 36.75
N ARG A 27 29.69 -20.03 37.43
CA ARG A 27 29.31 -21.38 36.95
C ARG A 27 27.80 -21.59 37.06
N ALA A 28 27.17 -21.13 38.14
CA ALA A 28 25.71 -21.18 38.31
C ALA A 28 24.98 -20.30 37.28
N VAL A 29 25.46 -19.07 37.07
CA VAL A 29 24.93 -18.14 36.04
C VAL A 29 25.13 -18.72 34.64
N GLY A 30 26.30 -19.29 34.34
CA GLY A 30 26.56 -19.95 33.05
C GLY A 30 25.66 -21.17 32.80
N ALA A 31 25.42 -21.99 33.82
CA ALA A 31 24.50 -23.13 33.74
C ALA A 31 23.04 -22.68 33.57
N PHE A 32 22.64 -21.58 34.23
CA PHE A 32 21.34 -20.97 34.07
C PHE A 32 21.13 -20.42 32.65
N TRP A 33 22.10 -19.67 32.10
CA TRP A 33 22.04 -19.17 30.73
C TRP A 33 22.05 -20.28 29.68
N ALA A 34 22.82 -21.35 29.89
CA ALA A 34 22.82 -22.52 29.00
C ALA A 34 21.47 -23.26 29.03
N SER A 35 20.87 -23.42 30.21
CA SER A 35 19.54 -24.01 30.38
C SER A 35 18.45 -23.13 29.75
N LEU A 36 18.54 -21.82 29.95
CA LEU A 36 17.64 -20.83 29.37
C LEU A 36 17.75 -20.82 27.83
N GLY A 37 18.96 -20.92 27.29
CA GLY A 37 19.21 -21.01 25.85
C GLY A 37 18.65 -22.30 25.21
N LEU A 38 18.78 -23.44 25.89
CA LEU A 38 18.19 -24.71 25.47
C LEU A 38 16.66 -24.67 25.55
N PHE A 39 16.10 -24.08 26.59
CA PHE A 39 14.67 -23.86 26.75
C PHE A 39 14.11 -22.92 25.67
N TYR A 40 14.80 -21.82 25.38
CA TYR A 40 14.44 -20.88 24.31
C TYR A 40 14.48 -21.55 22.93
N LYS A 41 15.49 -22.37 22.64
CA LYS A 41 15.58 -23.09 21.36
C LYS A 41 14.49 -24.16 21.22
N ARG A 42 14.14 -24.84 22.32
CA ARG A 42 13.09 -25.89 22.37
C ARG A 42 11.68 -25.32 22.25
N HIS A 43 11.42 -24.15 22.82
CA HIS A 43 10.09 -23.52 22.80
C HIS A 43 10.02 -22.26 21.93
N LYS A 44 10.99 -22.01 21.04
CA LYS A 44 11.14 -20.77 20.25
C LYS A 44 9.84 -20.29 19.62
N GLN A 45 9.09 -21.19 18.98
CA GLN A 45 7.82 -20.84 18.32
C GLN A 45 6.71 -20.48 19.32
N LEU A 46 6.67 -21.15 20.47
CA LEU A 46 5.68 -20.92 21.52
C LEU A 46 6.00 -19.61 22.27
N LEU A 47 7.28 -19.38 22.56
CA LEU A 47 7.79 -18.16 23.19
C LEU A 47 7.58 -16.95 22.26
N GLN A 48 7.88 -17.06 20.96
CA GLN A 48 7.58 -16.00 19.98
C GLN A 48 6.08 -15.69 19.89
N ARG A 49 5.20 -16.70 19.90
CA ARG A 49 3.75 -16.47 19.90
C ARG A 49 3.29 -15.82 21.20
N LEU A 50 3.79 -16.26 22.34
CA LEU A 50 3.46 -15.67 23.65
C LEU A 50 3.92 -14.23 23.74
N THR A 51 5.16 -13.91 23.32
CA THR A 51 5.65 -12.53 23.29
C THR A 51 4.79 -11.66 22.38
N LEU A 52 4.39 -12.15 21.22
CA LEU A 52 3.56 -11.41 20.28
C LEU A 52 2.14 -11.18 20.79
N VAL A 53 1.54 -12.19 21.47
CA VAL A 53 0.24 -12.04 22.15
C VAL A 53 0.35 -11.05 23.31
N LEU A 54 1.40 -11.12 24.12
CA LEU A 54 1.62 -10.20 25.23
C LEU A 54 1.81 -8.76 24.74
N LEU A 55 2.57 -8.56 23.66
CA LEU A 55 2.71 -7.26 23.02
C LEU A 55 1.38 -6.71 22.52
N ASN A 56 0.55 -7.57 21.89
CA ASN A 56 -0.79 -7.19 21.44
C ASN A 56 -1.71 -6.80 22.61
N VAL A 57 -1.70 -7.57 23.70
CA VAL A 57 -2.49 -7.26 24.89
C VAL A 57 -2.04 -5.94 25.52
N CYS A 58 -0.72 -5.73 25.65
CA CYS A 58 -0.16 -4.49 26.16
C CYS A 58 -0.58 -3.28 25.31
N LEU A 59 -0.56 -3.45 23.98
CA LEU A 59 -1.01 -2.43 23.05
C LEU A 59 -2.50 -2.13 23.21
N LEU A 60 -3.37 -3.15 23.28
CA LEU A 60 -4.82 -2.95 23.51
C LEU A 60 -5.11 -2.24 24.83
N VAL A 61 -4.38 -2.57 25.89
CA VAL A 61 -4.50 -1.90 27.20
C VAL A 61 -4.08 -0.44 27.10
N TYR A 62 -2.96 -0.14 26.44
CA TYR A 62 -2.52 1.24 26.22
C TYR A 62 -3.58 2.06 25.49
N PHE A 63 -4.17 1.53 24.41
CA PHE A 63 -5.24 2.21 23.67
C PHE A 63 -6.51 2.41 24.51
N ALA A 64 -6.93 1.40 25.28
CA ALA A 64 -8.09 1.52 26.17
C ALA A 64 -7.87 2.60 27.24
N VAL A 65 -6.65 2.66 27.81
CA VAL A 65 -6.27 3.71 28.77
C VAL A 65 -6.24 5.09 28.09
N ALA A 66 -5.65 5.21 26.91
CA ALA A 66 -5.57 6.46 26.16
C ALA A 66 -6.96 7.02 25.81
N ILE A 67 -7.89 6.15 25.36
CA ILE A 67 -9.29 6.53 25.11
C ILE A 67 -9.97 6.95 26.41
N SER A 68 -9.79 6.18 27.50
CA SER A 68 -10.39 6.52 28.80
C SER A 68 -9.89 7.85 29.37
N HIS A 69 -8.62 8.19 29.15
CA HIS A 69 -8.02 9.45 29.56
C HIS A 69 -8.55 10.62 28.72
N HIS A 70 -8.66 10.42 27.40
CA HIS A 70 -9.19 11.42 26.49
C HIS A 70 -10.67 11.74 26.76
N VAL A 71 -11.48 10.74 27.11
CA VAL A 71 -12.89 10.92 27.52
C VAL A 71 -12.99 11.62 28.88
N LYS A 72 -12.10 11.31 29.84
CA LYS A 72 -12.06 11.97 31.16
C LYS A 72 -11.63 13.43 31.11
N GLN A 73 -10.87 13.85 30.09
CA GLN A 73 -10.42 15.24 29.92
C GLN A 73 -11.49 16.18 29.34
N GLY A 74 -12.71 15.70 29.04
CA GLY A 74 -13.82 16.58 28.63
C GLY A 74 -13.73 17.11 27.21
N ASN A 75 -12.85 16.57 26.35
CA ASN A 75 -12.91 16.82 24.91
C ASN A 75 -14.00 15.93 24.30
N GLU A 76 -15.16 16.50 24.00
CA GLU A 76 -16.34 15.77 23.51
C GLU A 76 -16.15 15.19 22.09
N ASP A 77 -15.23 15.74 21.29
CA ASP A 77 -14.97 15.28 19.93
C ASP A 77 -13.62 14.56 19.80
N ILE A 78 -13.66 13.23 19.79
CA ILE A 78 -12.57 12.40 19.24
C ILE A 78 -12.64 12.57 17.71
N GLY A 79 -12.18 13.71 17.20
CA GLY A 79 -12.19 14.00 15.77
C GLY A 79 -11.57 12.85 14.98
N TRP A 80 -12.22 12.40 13.91
CA TRP A 80 -11.82 11.24 13.12
C TRP A 80 -10.43 11.38 12.49
N CYS A 81 -9.98 12.63 12.28
CA CYS A 81 -8.66 12.95 11.75
C CYS A 81 -7.60 13.32 12.82
N ASN A 82 -8.01 13.51 14.08
CA ASN A 82 -7.08 13.83 15.16
C ASN A 82 -6.18 12.64 15.48
N GLY A 83 -5.01 12.91 16.07
CA GLY A 83 -3.97 11.91 16.33
C GLY A 83 -4.47 10.63 17.01
N LEU A 84 -5.39 10.74 17.97
CA LEU A 84 -5.97 9.57 18.65
C LEU A 84 -7.03 8.84 17.80
N GLY A 85 -7.84 9.59 17.05
CA GLY A 85 -8.93 9.06 16.21
C GLY A 85 -8.40 8.25 15.04
N ILE A 86 -7.46 8.82 14.27
CA ILE A 86 -6.87 8.11 13.13
C ILE A 86 -6.07 6.88 13.57
N LEU A 87 -5.36 6.97 14.69
CA LEU A 87 -4.60 5.85 15.24
C LEU A 87 -5.52 4.70 15.65
N THR A 88 -6.69 5.02 16.21
CA THR A 88 -7.72 4.03 16.56
C THR A 88 -8.32 3.38 15.31
N ILE A 89 -8.58 4.16 14.26
CA ILE A 89 -9.08 3.65 12.97
C ILE A 89 -8.04 2.75 12.31
N LEU A 90 -6.77 3.19 12.24
CA LEU A 90 -5.68 2.41 11.66
C LEU A 90 -5.47 1.11 12.42
N LEU A 91 -5.55 1.15 13.75
CA LEU A 91 -5.49 -0.04 14.60
C LEU A 91 -6.64 -1.00 14.31
N PHE A 92 -7.87 -0.49 14.23
CA PHE A 92 -9.05 -1.27 13.89
C PHE A 92 -8.91 -1.96 12.52
N PHE A 93 -8.45 -1.22 11.50
CA PHE A 93 -8.18 -1.78 10.18
C PHE A 93 -7.09 -2.86 10.23
N LEU A 94 -6.02 -2.62 10.98
CA LEU A 94 -4.91 -3.58 11.12
C LEU A 94 -5.35 -4.87 11.83
N TYR A 95 -6.12 -4.77 12.92
CA TYR A 95 -6.68 -5.95 13.60
C TYR A 95 -7.71 -6.68 12.74
N THR A 96 -8.58 -5.95 12.06
CA THR A 96 -9.56 -6.52 11.12
C THR A 96 -8.86 -7.25 9.98
N TRP A 97 -7.79 -6.67 9.44
CA TRP A 97 -6.95 -7.29 8.43
C TRP A 97 -6.21 -8.53 8.94
N MET A 98 -5.63 -8.46 10.15
CA MET A 98 -4.97 -9.58 10.80
C MET A 98 -5.97 -10.72 11.05
N PHE A 99 -7.18 -10.40 11.52
CA PHE A 99 -8.28 -11.34 11.71
C PHE A 99 -8.70 -11.99 10.39
N TYR A 100 -8.88 -11.19 9.33
CA TYR A 100 -9.17 -11.70 7.99
C TYR A 100 -8.09 -12.65 7.49
N CYS A 101 -6.82 -12.29 7.61
CA CYS A 101 -5.70 -13.14 7.17
C CYS A 101 -5.52 -14.40 8.02
N PHE A 102 -5.73 -14.32 9.34
CA PHE A 102 -5.43 -15.42 10.25
C PHE A 102 -6.58 -16.42 10.37
N ILE A 103 -7.83 -15.97 10.34
CA ILE A 103 -9.03 -16.79 10.52
C ILE A 103 -9.72 -17.00 9.17
N VAL A 104 -10.15 -15.92 8.50
CA VAL A 104 -10.99 -16.05 7.29
C VAL A 104 -10.23 -16.74 6.16
N LYS A 105 -9.00 -16.32 5.86
CA LYS A 105 -8.20 -16.95 4.80
C LYS A 105 -7.81 -18.40 5.14
N LYS A 106 -7.53 -18.70 6.41
CA LYS A 106 -7.05 -20.02 6.83
C LYS A 106 -8.16 -21.07 6.94
N TYR A 107 -9.33 -20.68 7.46
CA TYR A 107 -10.47 -21.59 7.66
C TYR A 107 -11.48 -21.53 6.52
N PHE A 108 -11.81 -20.33 6.06
CA PHE A 108 -12.86 -20.10 5.07
C PHE A 108 -12.31 -19.79 3.68
N GLY A 109 -11.00 -19.67 3.47
CA GLY A 109 -10.43 -19.23 2.19
C GLY A 109 -10.86 -20.12 1.02
N GLN A 110 -10.74 -21.44 1.16
CA GLN A 110 -11.17 -22.39 0.13
C GLN A 110 -12.71 -22.46 0.01
N ILE A 111 -13.43 -22.50 1.13
CA ILE A 111 -14.90 -22.59 1.15
C ILE A 111 -15.54 -21.33 0.54
N LEU A 112 -15.10 -20.14 0.93
CA LEU A 112 -15.62 -18.87 0.42
C LEU A 112 -15.30 -18.71 -1.06
N TYR A 113 -14.10 -19.12 -1.50
CA TYR A 113 -13.73 -19.06 -2.91
C TYR A 113 -14.55 -20.03 -3.75
N GLU A 114 -14.66 -21.29 -3.37
CA GLU A 114 -15.35 -22.31 -4.16
C GLU A 114 -16.88 -22.16 -4.13
N HIS A 115 -17.45 -21.72 -3.01
CA HIS A 115 -18.91 -21.71 -2.80
C HIS A 115 -19.57 -20.34 -3.00
N ILE A 116 -18.83 -19.23 -2.85
CA ILE A 116 -19.39 -17.88 -3.01
C ILE A 116 -18.74 -17.15 -4.18
N VAL A 117 -17.40 -17.03 -4.20
CA VAL A 117 -16.71 -16.20 -5.21
C VAL A 117 -16.74 -16.85 -6.59
N ALA A 118 -16.33 -18.11 -6.73
CA ALA A 118 -16.29 -18.82 -8.01
C ALA A 118 -17.66 -18.95 -8.70
N PRO A 119 -18.77 -19.27 -8.02
CA PRO A 119 -20.08 -19.28 -8.67
C PRO A 119 -20.57 -17.86 -8.99
N SER A 120 -20.30 -16.87 -8.14
CA SER A 120 -20.70 -15.48 -8.40
C SER A 120 -19.94 -14.89 -9.58
N VAL A 121 -18.62 -15.11 -9.69
CA VAL A 121 -17.81 -14.66 -10.83
C VAL A 121 -18.26 -15.36 -12.10
N ARG A 122 -18.47 -16.69 -12.08
CA ARG A 122 -18.97 -17.43 -13.26
C ARG A 122 -20.39 -17.03 -13.66
N ALA A 123 -21.25 -16.74 -12.69
CA ALA A 123 -22.61 -16.25 -12.95
C ALA A 123 -22.58 -14.82 -13.50
N TRP A 124 -21.69 -13.99 -12.98
CA TRP A 124 -21.45 -12.63 -13.48
C TRP A 124 -20.89 -12.66 -14.89
N ASP A 125 -19.91 -13.51 -15.19
CA ASP A 125 -19.36 -13.68 -16.53
C ASP A 125 -20.43 -14.17 -17.51
N LYS A 126 -21.24 -15.18 -17.14
CA LYS A 126 -22.38 -15.64 -17.96
C LYS A 126 -23.47 -14.57 -18.12
N ALA A 127 -23.72 -13.77 -17.09
CA ALA A 127 -24.65 -12.65 -17.18
C ALA A 127 -24.10 -11.54 -18.09
N TRP A 128 -22.80 -11.27 -18.01
CA TRP A 128 -22.08 -10.28 -18.81
C TRP A 128 -21.91 -10.68 -20.28
N GLU A 129 -21.87 -11.98 -20.56
CA GLU A 129 -21.94 -12.52 -21.91
C GLU A 129 -23.27 -12.19 -22.59
N ARG A 130 -24.38 -12.08 -21.83
CA ARG A 130 -25.65 -11.63 -22.42
C ARG A 130 -25.52 -10.19 -22.90
N THR A 131 -25.57 -10.01 -24.21
CA THR A 131 -25.48 -8.70 -24.87
C THR A 131 -26.45 -7.68 -24.26
N LEU A 132 -27.67 -8.10 -23.91
CA LEU A 132 -28.64 -7.22 -23.26
C LEU A 132 -28.18 -6.68 -21.90
N PHE A 133 -27.61 -7.53 -21.04
CA PHE A 133 -27.16 -7.11 -19.71
C PHE A 133 -25.94 -6.19 -19.80
N ARG A 134 -25.02 -6.53 -20.69
CA ARG A 134 -23.84 -5.70 -21.00
C ARG A 134 -24.22 -4.32 -21.53
N VAL A 135 -25.15 -4.28 -22.49
CA VAL A 135 -25.64 -3.03 -23.07
C VAL A 135 -26.44 -2.24 -22.04
N ALA A 136 -27.28 -2.88 -21.23
CA ALA A 136 -28.05 -2.21 -20.18
C ALA A 136 -27.15 -1.54 -19.13
N ILE A 137 -26.13 -2.25 -18.62
CA ILE A 137 -25.17 -1.66 -17.68
C ILE A 137 -24.37 -0.54 -18.34
N SER A 138 -23.90 -0.74 -19.57
CA SER A 138 -23.14 0.29 -20.29
C SER A 138 -23.98 1.54 -20.54
N LEU A 139 -25.25 1.39 -20.90
CA LEU A 139 -26.19 2.51 -21.07
C LEU A 139 -26.51 3.19 -19.75
N LEU A 140 -26.65 2.44 -18.65
CA LEU A 140 -26.89 3.01 -17.32
C LEU A 140 -25.69 3.84 -16.85
N VAL A 141 -24.47 3.32 -17.00
CA VAL A 141 -23.24 4.05 -16.66
C VAL A 141 -23.08 5.28 -17.55
N LEU A 142 -23.35 5.17 -18.85
CA LEU A 142 -23.31 6.30 -19.77
C LEU A 142 -24.36 7.36 -19.39
N ALA A 143 -25.59 6.94 -19.07
CA ALA A 143 -26.65 7.85 -18.64
C ALA A 143 -26.29 8.55 -17.32
N ALA A 144 -25.74 7.81 -16.35
CA ALA A 144 -25.26 8.39 -15.09
C ALA A 144 -24.13 9.40 -15.31
N LEU A 145 -23.19 9.11 -16.21
CA LEU A 145 -22.11 10.02 -16.59
C LEU A 145 -22.64 11.27 -17.28
N VAL A 146 -23.59 11.13 -18.20
CA VAL A 146 -24.24 12.26 -18.90
C VAL A 146 -25.04 13.11 -17.90
N VAL A 147 -25.83 12.51 -17.01
CA VAL A 147 -26.57 13.22 -15.97
C VAL A 147 -25.60 13.96 -15.05
N PHE A 148 -24.53 13.31 -14.61
CA PHE A 148 -23.49 13.94 -13.81
C PHE A 148 -22.87 15.13 -14.56
N LEU A 149 -22.53 14.95 -15.83
CA LEU A 149 -21.93 15.99 -16.64
C LEU A 149 -22.88 17.17 -16.86
N VAL A 150 -24.18 16.93 -17.06
CA VAL A 150 -25.20 17.97 -17.17
C VAL A 150 -25.31 18.75 -15.85
N LEU A 151 -25.50 18.06 -14.72
CA LEU A 151 -25.58 18.69 -13.39
C LEU A 151 -24.31 19.49 -13.05
N ASP A 152 -23.15 18.98 -13.43
CA ASP A 152 -21.87 19.62 -13.17
C ASP A 152 -21.57 20.77 -14.14
N THR A 153 -22.15 20.77 -15.35
CA THR A 153 -21.97 21.81 -16.38
C THR A 153 -22.89 23.01 -16.18
N VAL A 154 -24.04 22.86 -15.50
CA VAL A 154 -24.99 23.98 -15.25
C VAL A 154 -24.29 25.19 -14.62
N GLY A 155 -23.23 24.97 -13.84
CA GLY A 155 -22.50 26.03 -13.13
C GLY A 155 -21.38 26.74 -13.90
N SER A 156 -20.79 26.15 -14.96
CA SER A 156 -19.62 26.75 -15.65
C SER A 156 -19.30 26.07 -16.99
N ARG A 157 -19.24 26.84 -18.08
CA ARG A 157 -18.95 26.34 -19.44
C ARG A 157 -17.52 25.80 -19.61
N GLU A 158 -16.58 26.23 -18.78
CA GLU A 158 -15.17 25.79 -18.85
C GLU A 158 -15.01 24.27 -18.66
N ARG A 159 -15.92 23.62 -17.94
CA ARG A 159 -15.87 22.17 -17.70
C ARG A 159 -16.10 21.34 -18.97
N LEU A 160 -16.85 21.89 -19.94
CA LEU A 160 -17.01 21.27 -21.26
C LEU A 160 -15.68 21.24 -22.02
N VAL A 161 -14.81 22.24 -21.81
CA VAL A 161 -13.49 22.28 -22.44
C VAL A 161 -12.63 21.14 -21.91
N SER A 162 -12.63 20.86 -20.61
CA SER A 162 -11.92 19.71 -20.03
C SER A 162 -12.42 18.38 -20.55
N PHE A 163 -13.74 18.21 -20.70
CA PHE A 163 -14.34 17.00 -21.29
C PHE A 163 -13.94 16.83 -22.76
N PHE A 164 -13.99 17.91 -23.54
CA PHE A 164 -13.54 17.90 -24.93
C PHE A 164 -12.04 17.59 -25.03
N GLY A 165 -11.22 18.15 -24.13
CA GLY A 165 -9.79 17.84 -24.03
C GLY A 165 -9.52 16.34 -23.86
N LEU A 166 -10.31 15.65 -23.03
CA LEU A 166 -10.21 14.20 -22.86
C LEU A 166 -10.52 13.45 -24.17
N ILE A 167 -11.55 13.86 -24.92
CA ILE A 167 -11.86 13.27 -26.23
C ILE A 167 -10.71 13.51 -27.22
N VAL A 168 -10.13 14.71 -27.23
CA VAL A 168 -9.00 15.07 -28.10
C VAL A 168 -7.78 14.21 -27.78
N ILE A 169 -7.44 14.00 -26.50
CA ILE A 169 -6.32 13.13 -26.10
C ILE A 169 -6.55 11.67 -26.56
N LEU A 170 -7.78 11.16 -26.42
CA LEU A 170 -8.11 9.82 -26.92
C LEU A 170 -8.03 9.74 -28.45
N LEU A 171 -8.44 10.79 -29.15
CA LEU A 171 -8.32 10.88 -30.61
C LEU A 171 -6.85 10.89 -31.03
N PHE A 172 -5.99 11.63 -30.35
CA PHE A 172 -4.55 11.59 -30.59
C PHE A 172 -3.97 10.19 -30.38
N GLY A 173 -4.35 9.52 -29.29
CA GLY A 173 -3.96 8.12 -29.05
C GLY A 173 -4.44 7.17 -30.14
N PHE A 174 -5.65 7.39 -30.68
CA PHE A 174 -6.21 6.61 -31.78
C PHE A 174 -5.48 6.86 -33.11
N VAL A 175 -5.21 8.12 -33.45
CA VAL A 175 -4.54 8.53 -34.71
C VAL A 175 -3.08 8.07 -34.75
N PHE A 176 -2.37 8.18 -33.63
CA PHE A 176 -0.97 7.73 -33.54
C PHE A 176 -0.83 6.23 -33.23
N SER A 177 -1.94 5.50 -33.07
CA SER A 177 -1.90 4.06 -32.83
C SER A 177 -1.36 3.31 -34.04
N ARG A 178 -0.45 2.36 -33.80
CA ARG A 178 0.12 1.50 -34.85
C ARG A 178 -0.92 0.55 -35.45
N HIS A 179 -1.93 0.15 -34.66
CA HIS A 179 -2.96 -0.82 -35.05
C HIS A 179 -4.36 -0.37 -34.60
N PRO A 180 -4.96 0.66 -35.24
CA PRO A 180 -6.22 1.27 -34.79
C PRO A 180 -7.43 0.33 -34.86
N THR A 181 -7.39 -0.72 -35.69
CA THR A 181 -8.46 -1.71 -35.83
C THR A 181 -8.45 -2.80 -34.74
N GLN A 182 -7.34 -2.95 -34.00
CA GLN A 182 -7.17 -4.00 -32.98
C GLN A 182 -7.30 -3.47 -31.55
N ILE A 183 -7.89 -2.29 -31.38
CA ILE A 183 -8.03 -1.66 -30.07
C ILE A 183 -9.10 -2.39 -29.25
N LEU A 184 -8.67 -2.96 -28.13
CA LEU A 184 -9.56 -3.49 -27.10
C LEU A 184 -10.13 -2.32 -26.30
N TRP A 185 -11.39 -1.96 -26.57
CA TRP A 185 -12.05 -0.81 -25.92
C TRP A 185 -12.37 -1.03 -24.44
N ARG A 186 -12.38 -2.27 -23.96
CA ARG A 186 -12.70 -2.58 -22.56
C ARG A 186 -11.67 -1.95 -21.59
N PRO A 187 -10.35 -2.20 -21.69
CA PRO A 187 -9.35 -1.52 -20.85
C PRO A 187 -9.40 0.00 -20.93
N VAL A 188 -9.61 0.56 -22.13
CA VAL A 188 -9.63 2.03 -22.34
C VAL A 188 -10.81 2.67 -21.62
N LEU A 189 -12.03 2.15 -21.84
CA LEU A 189 -13.24 2.71 -21.23
C LEU A 189 -13.30 2.44 -19.72
N TRP A 190 -12.91 1.25 -19.26
CA TRP A 190 -12.87 0.94 -17.82
C TRP A 190 -11.77 1.72 -17.11
N GLY A 191 -10.59 1.89 -17.71
CA GLY A 191 -9.50 2.70 -17.16
C GLY A 191 -9.95 4.15 -16.95
N LEU A 192 -10.53 4.77 -17.98
CA LEU A 192 -11.12 6.10 -17.88
C LEU A 192 -12.23 6.17 -16.83
N GLY A 193 -13.10 5.16 -16.78
CA GLY A 193 -14.19 5.07 -15.81
C GLY A 193 -13.70 5.00 -14.36
N ILE A 194 -12.67 4.18 -14.09
CA ILE A 194 -12.05 4.06 -12.77
C ILE A 194 -11.36 5.36 -12.39
N GLN A 195 -10.59 5.96 -13.31
CA GLN A 195 -9.91 7.24 -13.06
C GLN A 195 -10.91 8.37 -12.77
N PHE A 196 -11.98 8.45 -13.55
CA PHE A 196 -13.06 9.42 -13.35
C PHE A 196 -13.79 9.19 -12.02
N THR A 197 -14.15 7.95 -11.72
CA THR A 197 -14.81 7.59 -10.46
C THR A 197 -13.91 7.92 -9.27
N PHE A 198 -12.62 7.61 -9.36
CA PHE A 198 -11.65 7.97 -8.34
C PHE A 198 -11.59 9.50 -8.15
N GLY A 199 -11.53 10.28 -9.23
CA GLY A 199 -11.57 11.75 -9.15
C GLY A 199 -12.84 12.31 -8.51
N VAL A 200 -14.01 11.74 -8.81
CA VAL A 200 -15.28 12.13 -8.18
C VAL A 200 -15.28 11.79 -6.68
N LEU A 201 -14.77 10.61 -6.32
CA LEU A 201 -14.67 10.17 -4.93
C LEU A 201 -13.68 11.00 -4.10
N THR A 202 -12.54 11.37 -4.66
CA THR A 202 -11.48 12.09 -3.92
C THR A 202 -11.67 13.59 -3.91
N ILE A 203 -12.09 14.17 -5.04
CA ILE A 203 -12.23 15.62 -5.19
C ILE A 203 -13.67 16.03 -4.93
N ARG A 204 -14.66 15.53 -5.69
CA ARG A 204 -16.03 16.08 -5.66
C ARG A 204 -16.78 15.74 -4.36
N TRP A 205 -16.64 14.50 -3.87
CA TRP A 205 -17.32 14.02 -2.67
C TRP A 205 -16.74 14.62 -1.39
N VAL A 206 -17.56 15.29 -0.58
CA VAL A 206 -17.11 16.06 0.61
C VAL A 206 -16.34 15.19 1.60
N VAL A 207 -16.90 14.03 1.96
CA VAL A 207 -16.26 13.10 2.90
C VAL A 207 -14.95 12.56 2.34
N GLY A 208 -14.89 12.33 1.03
CA GLY A 208 -13.72 11.77 0.37
C GLY A 208 -12.58 12.78 0.34
N ARG A 209 -12.89 14.04 0.06
CA ARG A 209 -11.94 15.15 0.18
C ARG A 209 -11.39 15.29 1.60
N GLN A 210 -12.26 15.19 2.61
CA GLN A 210 -11.83 15.22 4.01
C GLN A 210 -10.91 14.05 4.37
N ILE A 211 -11.19 12.84 3.88
CA ILE A 211 -10.31 11.67 4.07
C ILE A 211 -8.93 11.92 3.45
N PHE A 212 -8.88 12.37 2.20
CA PHE A 212 -7.60 12.60 1.52
C PHE A 212 -6.82 13.78 2.11
N GLN A 213 -7.50 14.85 2.52
CA GLN A 213 -6.87 15.96 3.25
C GLN A 213 -6.29 15.49 4.58
N CYS A 214 -7.01 14.62 5.29
CA CYS A 214 -6.53 14.04 6.53
C CYS A 214 -5.27 13.22 6.31
N ILE A 215 -5.30 12.27 5.36
CA ILE A 215 -4.15 11.43 5.01
C ILE A 215 -2.97 12.30 4.58
N GLY A 216 -3.21 13.30 3.72
CA GLY A 216 -2.20 14.25 3.27
C GLY A 216 -1.55 15.02 4.42
N GLY A 217 -2.35 15.55 5.36
CA GLY A 217 -1.84 16.25 6.54
C GLY A 217 -0.96 15.38 7.44
N HIS A 218 -1.31 14.10 7.60
CA HIS A 218 -0.48 13.14 8.35
C HIS A 218 0.82 12.80 7.62
N VAL A 219 0.78 12.63 6.30
CA VAL A 219 2.01 12.45 5.50
C VAL A 219 2.89 13.69 5.63
N THR A 220 2.35 14.90 5.50
CA THR A 220 3.10 16.14 5.69
C THR A 220 3.71 16.22 7.08
N THR A 221 2.94 15.94 8.14
CA THR A 221 3.44 15.96 9.52
C THR A 221 4.56 14.93 9.72
N PHE A 222 4.42 13.74 9.12
CA PHE A 222 5.44 12.70 9.15
C PHE A 222 6.75 13.15 8.47
N LEU A 223 6.66 13.81 7.31
CA LEU A 223 7.82 14.37 6.61
C LEU A 223 8.46 15.52 7.39
N LEU A 224 7.68 16.34 8.09
CA LEU A 224 8.18 17.43 8.94
C LEU A 224 9.00 16.94 10.15
N TYR A 225 8.82 15.69 10.61
CA TYR A 225 9.72 15.15 11.65
C TYR A 225 11.17 15.05 11.17
N THR A 226 11.40 15.02 9.86
CA THR A 226 12.75 15.05 9.31
C THR A 226 13.45 16.38 9.56
N ASP A 227 12.75 17.49 9.76
CA ASP A 227 13.37 18.79 10.05
C ASP A 227 14.17 18.77 11.36
N SER A 228 13.71 18.01 12.35
CA SER A 228 14.48 17.79 13.60
C SER A 228 15.77 17.01 13.32
N GLY A 229 15.72 16.04 12.42
CA GLY A 229 16.86 15.21 12.02
C GLY A 229 17.87 15.97 11.16
N SER A 230 17.41 16.77 10.21
CA SER A 230 18.26 17.61 9.36
C SER A 230 18.90 18.74 10.16
N THR A 231 18.16 19.37 11.08
CA THR A 231 18.70 20.39 11.99
C THR A 231 19.78 19.82 12.90
N PHE A 232 19.61 18.58 13.40
CA PHE A 232 20.64 17.88 14.16
C PHE A 232 21.89 17.58 13.31
N ALA A 233 21.72 17.16 12.05
CA ALA A 233 22.82 16.75 11.18
C ALA A 233 23.60 17.94 10.56
N TYR A 234 22.90 18.99 10.13
CA TYR A 234 23.44 20.11 9.34
C TYR A 234 23.41 21.46 10.05
N GLY A 235 22.73 21.56 11.19
CA GLY A 235 22.56 22.80 11.95
C GLY A 235 21.41 23.68 11.44
N GLU A 236 20.80 24.42 12.36
CA GLU A 236 19.61 25.26 12.11
C GLU A 236 19.84 26.38 11.08
N PHE A 237 21.08 26.89 10.98
CA PHE A 237 21.41 27.98 10.06
C PHE A 237 21.23 27.59 8.58
N LEU A 238 21.67 26.39 8.19
CA LEU A 238 21.59 25.93 6.81
C LEU A 238 20.18 25.47 6.41
N VAL A 239 19.46 24.88 7.37
CA VAL A 239 18.13 24.29 7.15
C VAL A 239 17.03 25.35 7.26
N THR A 240 17.01 26.14 8.33
CA THR A 240 15.88 27.03 8.65
C THR A 240 16.13 28.47 8.22
N ASN A 241 17.34 28.99 8.43
CA ASN A 241 17.64 30.40 8.15
C ASN A 241 17.95 30.67 6.67
N GLN A 242 18.69 29.75 6.01
CA GLN A 242 19.01 29.87 4.59
C GLN A 242 18.04 29.10 3.68
N GLY A 243 17.32 28.11 4.21
CA GLY A 243 16.34 27.33 3.43
C GLY A 243 16.95 26.68 2.19
N VAL A 244 18.20 26.21 2.28
CA VAL A 244 18.88 25.64 1.11
C VAL A 244 18.22 24.31 0.77
N PHE A 245 17.65 24.22 -0.43
CA PHE A 245 16.91 23.07 -0.92
C PHE A 245 17.60 21.73 -0.63
N ALA A 246 18.92 21.66 -0.86
CA ALA A 246 19.70 20.44 -0.63
C ALA A 246 19.70 19.96 0.83
N PHE A 247 19.68 20.86 1.82
CA PHE A 247 19.73 20.48 3.25
C PHE A 247 18.33 20.34 3.88
N GLN A 248 17.30 20.90 3.25
CA GLN A 248 15.93 20.79 3.71
C GLN A 248 15.19 19.61 3.06
N VAL A 249 15.28 19.47 1.73
CA VAL A 249 14.46 18.50 0.99
C VAL A 249 15.14 17.14 0.88
N MET A 250 16.45 17.07 0.61
CA MET A 250 17.13 15.77 0.45
C MET A 250 17.01 14.84 1.66
N PRO A 251 17.16 15.31 2.93
CA PRO A 251 17.00 14.43 4.09
C PRO A 251 15.59 13.84 4.21
N VAL A 252 14.57 14.61 3.84
CA VAL A 252 13.16 14.16 3.80
C VAL A 252 13.02 12.98 2.84
N ILE A 253 13.67 13.05 1.67
CA ILE A 253 13.70 11.97 0.68
C ILE A 253 14.38 10.72 1.26
N PHE A 254 15.58 10.88 1.85
CA PHE A 254 16.30 9.75 2.44
C PHE A 254 15.49 9.05 3.53
N PHE A 255 14.83 9.84 4.39
CA PHE A 255 13.98 9.31 5.45
C PHE A 255 12.77 8.55 4.88
N PHE A 256 12.09 9.13 3.89
CA PHE A 256 10.94 8.48 3.25
C PHE A 256 11.34 7.18 2.53
N CYS A 257 12.43 7.19 1.75
CA CYS A 257 12.98 6.01 1.09
C CYS A 257 13.35 4.90 2.09
N PHE A 258 13.95 5.25 3.22
CA PHE A 258 14.24 4.28 4.29
C PHE A 258 12.97 3.63 4.84
N CYS A 259 11.91 4.40 5.09
CA CYS A 259 10.64 3.86 5.56
C CYS A 259 9.95 2.97 4.51
N VAL A 260 9.96 3.37 3.24
CA VAL A 260 9.45 2.55 2.13
C VAL A 260 10.22 1.23 2.05
N GLN A 261 11.55 1.25 2.18
CA GLN A 261 12.39 0.05 2.17
C GLN A 261 12.07 -0.91 3.32
N ILE A 262 11.79 -0.38 4.52
CA ILE A 262 11.31 -1.19 5.66
C ILE A 262 9.98 -1.84 5.30
N LEU A 263 9.01 -1.07 4.78
CA LEU A 263 7.71 -1.61 4.38
C LEU A 263 7.81 -2.69 3.28
N PHE A 264 8.78 -2.55 2.37
CA PHE A 264 9.13 -3.56 1.39
C PHE A 264 9.73 -4.82 2.03
N TYR A 265 10.65 -4.67 2.97
CA TYR A 265 11.24 -5.81 3.68
C TYR A 265 10.17 -6.60 4.45
N TYR A 266 9.21 -5.92 5.06
CA TYR A 266 8.09 -6.54 5.77
C TYR A 266 7.02 -7.17 4.85
N GLY A 267 7.09 -6.96 3.53
CA GLY A 267 6.12 -7.54 2.60
C GLY A 267 4.79 -6.79 2.49
N ILE A 268 4.67 -5.60 3.10
CA ILE A 268 3.40 -4.86 3.17
C ILE A 268 3.04 -4.28 1.81
N ILE A 269 3.98 -3.62 1.14
CA ILE A 269 3.74 -3.00 -0.16
C ILE A 269 3.45 -4.07 -1.21
N GLN A 270 4.15 -5.21 -1.19
CA GLN A 270 3.88 -6.32 -2.10
C GLN A 270 2.45 -6.85 -1.96
N ASN A 271 1.94 -6.95 -0.72
CA ASN A 271 0.57 -7.39 -0.47
C ASN A 271 -0.47 -6.38 -0.98
N ILE A 272 -0.21 -5.07 -0.82
CA ILE A 272 -1.06 -4.00 -1.34
C ILE A 272 -1.05 -4.01 -2.87
N VAL A 273 0.12 -4.03 -3.48
CA VAL A 273 0.33 -4.01 -4.94
C VAL A 273 -0.33 -5.22 -5.62
N VAL A 274 -0.19 -6.43 -5.08
CA VAL A 274 -0.85 -7.62 -5.66
C VAL A 274 -2.37 -7.52 -5.57
N LYS A 275 -2.91 -6.97 -4.49
CA LYS A 275 -4.37 -6.80 -4.34
C LYS A 275 -4.93 -5.72 -5.27
N LEU A 276 -4.24 -4.59 -5.39
CA LEU A 276 -4.59 -3.55 -6.36
C LEU A 276 -4.46 -4.07 -7.79
N GLY A 277 -3.38 -4.82 -8.08
CA GLY A 277 -3.16 -5.43 -9.38
C GLY A 277 -4.25 -6.43 -9.75
N TRP A 278 -4.70 -7.25 -8.80
CA TRP A 278 -5.85 -8.14 -8.98
C TRP A 278 -7.15 -7.37 -9.24
N LEU A 279 -7.38 -6.26 -8.54
CA LEU A 279 -8.56 -5.40 -8.75
C LEU A 279 -8.55 -4.75 -10.14
N LEU A 280 -7.39 -4.24 -10.59
CA LEU A 280 -7.23 -3.71 -11.94
C LEU A 280 -7.38 -4.81 -13.00
N GLN A 281 -6.80 -5.99 -12.77
CA GLN A 281 -6.88 -7.13 -13.69
C GLN A 281 -8.33 -7.55 -13.94
N ILE A 282 -9.15 -7.68 -12.88
CA ILE A 282 -10.56 -8.06 -13.02
C ILE A 282 -11.35 -6.97 -13.75
N SER A 283 -11.07 -5.71 -13.44
CA SER A 283 -11.83 -4.59 -13.98
C SER A 283 -11.50 -4.36 -15.46
N LEU A 284 -10.22 -4.21 -15.80
CA LEU A 284 -9.75 -3.91 -17.15
C LEU A 284 -9.70 -5.15 -18.05
N GLY A 285 -9.53 -6.36 -17.49
CA GLY A 285 -9.33 -7.59 -18.25
C GLY A 285 -7.93 -7.70 -18.87
N THR A 286 -6.97 -6.93 -18.37
CA THR A 286 -5.54 -6.94 -18.73
C THR A 286 -4.81 -8.12 -18.10
N THR A 287 -3.55 -8.36 -18.51
CA THR A 287 -2.79 -9.48 -17.95
C THR A 287 -2.35 -9.20 -16.51
N VAL A 288 -2.05 -10.28 -15.77
CA VAL A 288 -1.64 -10.17 -14.36
C VAL A 288 -0.37 -9.33 -14.25
N ALA A 289 0.62 -9.56 -15.13
CA ALA A 289 1.89 -8.87 -15.12
C ALA A 289 1.72 -7.35 -15.37
N GLU A 290 0.92 -6.98 -16.37
CA GLU A 290 0.59 -5.58 -16.68
C GLU A 290 -0.11 -4.90 -15.49
N SER A 291 -1.13 -5.54 -14.93
CA SER A 291 -1.97 -4.95 -13.88
C SER A 291 -1.23 -4.81 -12.54
N VAL A 292 -0.40 -5.80 -12.20
CA VAL A 292 0.46 -5.77 -11.02
C VAL A 292 1.55 -4.71 -11.19
N ASN A 293 2.17 -4.60 -12.38
CA ASN A 293 3.16 -3.56 -12.63
C ASN A 293 2.55 -2.14 -12.58
N ALA A 294 1.37 -1.95 -13.18
CA ALA A 294 0.66 -0.66 -13.13
C ALA A 294 0.27 -0.27 -11.70
N SER A 295 -0.06 -1.24 -10.85
CA SER A 295 -0.30 -0.99 -9.41
C SER A 295 1.00 -0.74 -8.65
N ALA A 296 2.09 -1.41 -9.06
CA ALA A 296 3.40 -1.27 -8.45
C ALA A 296 3.99 0.11 -8.73
N SER A 297 3.84 0.66 -9.94
CA SER A 297 4.43 1.94 -10.34
C SER A 297 3.88 3.15 -9.57
N VAL A 298 2.74 3.01 -8.90
CA VAL A 298 2.22 4.02 -7.96
C VAL A 298 3.12 4.16 -6.71
N PHE A 299 3.76 3.07 -6.29
CA PHE A 299 4.59 3.03 -5.09
C PHE A 299 6.09 2.95 -5.40
N LEU A 300 6.44 2.25 -6.48
CA LEU A 300 7.80 1.96 -6.92
C LEU A 300 8.19 2.80 -8.13
N GLY A 301 9.49 3.12 -8.20
CA GLY A 301 10.11 3.77 -9.35
C GLY A 301 9.86 3.03 -10.66
N MET A 302 9.95 3.75 -11.78
CA MET A 302 9.87 3.16 -13.13
C MET A 302 10.90 2.03 -13.36
N SER A 303 12.01 2.04 -12.61
CA SER A 303 13.06 1.02 -12.64
C SER A 303 12.83 -0.15 -11.67
N GLU A 304 12.01 0.04 -10.63
CA GLU A 304 11.79 -0.94 -9.55
C GLU A 304 10.48 -1.71 -9.73
N ALA A 305 9.45 -1.07 -10.28
CA ALA A 305 8.16 -1.73 -10.53
C ALA A 305 8.30 -2.98 -11.43
N PRO A 306 9.07 -2.97 -12.53
CA PRO A 306 9.28 -4.16 -13.36
C PRO A 306 10.06 -5.28 -12.66
N LEU A 307 10.82 -4.97 -11.61
CA LEU A 307 11.60 -5.98 -10.86
C LEU A 307 10.68 -6.98 -10.16
N LEU A 308 9.48 -6.57 -9.76
CA LEU A 308 8.48 -7.46 -9.16
C LEU A 308 8.00 -8.55 -10.12
N ILE A 309 8.04 -8.29 -11.43
CA ILE A 309 7.62 -9.21 -12.48
C ILE A 309 8.80 -9.70 -13.33
N GLN A 310 10.04 -9.56 -12.84
CA GLN A 310 11.26 -9.83 -13.60
C GLN A 310 11.27 -11.23 -14.24
N GLY A 311 10.75 -12.24 -13.55
CA GLY A 311 10.66 -13.61 -14.04
C GLY A 311 9.75 -13.78 -15.26
N TYR A 312 8.77 -12.89 -15.44
CA TYR A 312 7.78 -12.94 -16.51
C TYR A 312 8.10 -12.00 -17.68
N LEU A 313 9.06 -11.07 -17.52
CA LEU A 313 9.40 -10.08 -18.55
C LEU A 313 9.76 -10.70 -19.91
N LYS A 314 10.35 -11.91 -19.90
CA LYS A 314 10.75 -12.61 -21.13
C LYS A 314 9.56 -13.14 -21.94
N ASP A 315 8.43 -13.37 -21.28
CA ASP A 315 7.24 -13.97 -21.87
C ASP A 315 6.19 -12.91 -22.27
N LEU A 316 6.46 -11.63 -22.02
CA LEU A 316 5.55 -10.53 -22.31
C LEU A 316 5.51 -10.20 -23.81
N THR A 317 4.31 -9.91 -24.28
CA THR A 317 4.06 -9.34 -25.60
C THR A 317 4.58 -7.90 -25.69
N LYS A 318 4.82 -7.42 -26.91
CA LYS A 318 5.25 -6.03 -27.15
C LYS A 318 4.27 -5.00 -26.60
N SER A 319 2.97 -5.31 -26.64
CA SER A 319 1.90 -4.48 -26.07
C SER A 319 1.98 -4.40 -24.54
N GLU A 320 2.24 -5.51 -23.87
CA GLU A 320 2.38 -5.53 -22.41
C GLU A 320 3.63 -4.78 -21.95
N VAL A 321 4.75 -4.95 -22.65
CA VAL A 321 5.97 -4.17 -22.38
C VAL A 321 5.73 -2.67 -22.58
N HIS A 322 5.02 -2.30 -23.65
CA HIS A 322 4.64 -0.90 -23.88
C HIS A 322 3.75 -0.35 -22.77
N ALA A 323 2.75 -1.12 -22.31
CA ALA A 323 1.87 -0.73 -21.21
C ALA A 323 2.63 -0.55 -19.89
N ILE A 324 3.60 -1.44 -19.60
CA ILE A 324 4.49 -1.34 -18.43
C ILE A 324 5.31 -0.05 -18.48
N MET A 325 5.91 0.25 -19.63
CA MET A 325 6.71 1.47 -19.80
C MET A 325 5.85 2.73 -19.73
N ALA A 326 4.71 2.76 -20.44
CA ALA A 326 3.79 3.89 -20.42
C ALA A 326 3.21 4.13 -19.02
N GLY A 327 2.88 3.06 -18.29
CA GLY A 327 2.44 3.13 -16.90
C GLY A 327 3.52 3.73 -15.99
N GLY A 328 4.79 3.32 -16.18
CA GLY A 328 5.92 3.89 -15.46
C GLY A 328 6.13 5.39 -15.72
N PHE A 329 5.94 5.86 -16.96
CA PHE A 329 6.02 7.30 -17.29
C PHE A 329 4.79 8.10 -16.87
N ALA A 330 3.63 7.45 -16.73
CA ALA A 330 2.39 8.10 -16.34
C ALA A 330 2.27 8.33 -14.83
N THR A 331 3.05 7.59 -14.04
CA THR A 331 3.06 7.68 -12.58
C THR A 331 4.38 8.26 -12.10
N VAL A 332 4.35 9.01 -11.01
CA VAL A 332 5.57 9.36 -10.31
C VAL A 332 5.68 8.48 -9.08
N ALA A 333 6.86 7.89 -8.88
CA ALA A 333 7.09 7.11 -7.68
C ALA A 333 7.26 8.03 -6.48
N ALA A 334 6.88 7.52 -5.32
CA ALA A 334 6.95 8.30 -4.09
C ALA A 334 8.40 8.72 -3.73
N LYS A 335 9.41 8.03 -4.28
CA LYS A 335 10.83 8.44 -4.20
C LYS A 335 11.29 9.38 -5.35
N ASP A 336 10.71 9.24 -6.55
CA ASP A 336 11.19 9.95 -7.77
C ASP A 336 10.63 11.39 -7.85
N ASN A 337 9.49 11.67 -7.18
CA ASN A 337 8.81 12.99 -7.16
C ASN A 337 9.61 14.15 -6.55
N PHE A 338 10.81 13.89 -6.04
CA PHE A 338 11.63 14.88 -5.35
C PHE A 338 13.07 14.95 -5.88
N ASP A 339 13.39 14.16 -6.93
CA ASP A 339 14.64 14.24 -7.67
C ASP A 339 14.58 15.26 -8.84
N GLU A 340 13.38 15.74 -9.19
CA GLU A 340 13.11 16.92 -10.04
C GLU A 340 12.73 18.14 -9.18
#